data_AF-A0A6A3BFX5-F1
#
_entry.id   AF-A0A6A3BFX5-F1
#
_cell.length_a   1.000
_cell.length_b   1.000
_cell.length_c   1.000
_cell.angle_alpha   90.00
_cell.angle_beta   90.00
_cell.angle_gamma   90.00
#
_symmetry.space_group_name_H-M   'P 1'
#
loop_
_entity.id
_entity.type
_entity.pdbx_description
1 polymer ?
#
loop_
_entity_poly.entity_id
_entity_poly.type
_entity_poly.pdbx_seq_one_letter_code
_entity_poly.pdbx_strand_id
1 'polypeptide(L)'
;MRGVPTPPPPPMRGAPAPPPPPMRGAPAPPPPPMRSAPPPPPGGRPPPPPPLGGRALGPPAPPGAPCGAPPPPPGGARAVDVRGRGRGLSRPGAAAPRRSSLKPLHWSKVTRAVQGSLWEELQRYGEPQIAPEFDVSEIETLFSSVVPKPADAGGKSGGQLKSAGSKPGKVHLIDLRRANNTEIMLTKVKMPLSDMMAAVLAMDDKVLDVDQVENLIKFCPTKEEMELLKGYTGDKESLGKCEQYFLELMKVPRVESKLRVFSFKIQFGSQISEFKKSLNTVNSACNEVRNSLKLKEILKKILYLGNTLNQGTARGSAVGFKLDSLLKLTDTRAATSKMTLMHYLCKVLAAKAPTLLDFHLEFVSLEAATKIQLKSLAEEMQAIIKGLEKVKQELVASENDGPVSDVFRKTLKEFISVAETEVVSLTNLYSMVGRNADALALYFGEDPARCPFEQVTATLLNFVRLFRKAHEENVKQAELDRKKAEKEAEMEKAKATNLKRKGAK
;
A
#
# COMPACT_ATOMS: atom_id res chain seq x y z
N MET A 1 51.02 -42.70 -57.00
CA MET A 1 51.50 -41.50 -56.28
C MET A 1 50.42 -40.44 -56.35
N ARG A 2 49.69 -40.19 -55.25
CA ARG A 2 48.58 -39.23 -55.18
C ARG A 2 49.08 -37.94 -54.55
N GLY A 3 49.05 -36.86 -55.32
CA GLY A 3 49.42 -35.51 -54.87
C GLY A 3 48.41 -34.96 -53.88
N VAL A 4 48.91 -34.36 -52.81
CA VAL A 4 48.15 -33.70 -51.74
C VAL A 4 47.59 -32.36 -52.28
N PRO A 5 46.31 -32.02 -52.04
CA PRO A 5 45.74 -30.77 -52.52
C PRO A 5 46.25 -29.58 -51.70
N THR A 6 46.47 -28.45 -52.38
CA THR A 6 46.87 -27.17 -51.79
C THR A 6 45.71 -26.54 -51.00
N PRO A 7 45.98 -25.83 -49.88
CA PRO A 7 44.95 -25.14 -49.12
C PRO A 7 44.43 -23.88 -49.86
N PRO A 8 43.17 -23.49 -49.65
CA PRO A 8 42.58 -22.31 -50.28
C PRO A 8 43.16 -21.00 -49.71
N PRO A 9 43.15 -19.90 -50.50
CA PRO A 9 43.64 -18.60 -50.04
C PRO A 9 42.71 -18.01 -48.96
N PRO A 10 43.26 -17.19 -48.04
CA PRO A 10 42.47 -16.52 -47.02
C PRO A 10 41.53 -15.46 -47.61
N PRO A 11 40.37 -15.18 -46.98
CA PRO A 11 39.43 -14.18 -47.45
C PRO A 11 40.06 -12.78 -47.35
N MET A 12 40.01 -12.03 -48.45
CA MET A 12 40.35 -10.61 -48.46
C MET A 12 39.40 -9.87 -47.51
N ARG A 13 39.96 -9.27 -46.45
CA ARG A 13 39.24 -8.32 -45.60
C ARG A 13 38.85 -7.12 -46.45
N GLY A 14 37.55 -6.88 -46.58
CA GLY A 14 37.01 -5.65 -47.16
C GLY A 14 37.62 -4.42 -46.47
N ALA A 15 38.05 -3.46 -47.28
CA ALA A 15 38.44 -2.14 -46.80
C ALA A 15 37.25 -1.49 -46.05
N PRO A 16 37.49 -0.71 -44.99
CA PRO A 16 36.43 0.08 -44.37
C PRO A 16 35.93 1.14 -45.37
N ALA A 17 34.62 1.31 -45.46
CA ALA A 17 34.01 2.36 -46.27
C ALA A 17 34.47 3.75 -45.79
N PRO A 18 34.67 4.72 -46.71
CA PRO A 18 35.05 6.08 -46.34
C PRO A 18 33.91 6.76 -45.57
N PRO A 19 34.22 7.71 -44.66
CA PRO A 19 33.22 8.47 -43.93
C PRO A 19 32.40 9.35 -44.89
N PRO A 20 31.10 9.58 -44.60
CA PRO A 20 30.25 10.41 -45.44
C PRO A 20 30.72 11.88 -45.43
N PRO A 21 30.51 12.63 -46.53
CA PRO A 21 30.89 14.04 -46.62
C PRO A 21 30.05 14.91 -45.68
N PRO A 22 30.58 16.08 -45.23
CA PRO A 22 29.86 16.97 -44.35
C PRO A 22 28.67 17.60 -45.10
N MET A 23 27.46 17.39 -44.59
CA MET A 23 26.27 18.12 -45.05
C MET A 23 26.43 19.61 -44.74
N ARG A 24 26.55 20.41 -45.81
CA ARG A 24 26.34 21.85 -45.74
C ARG A 24 24.84 22.13 -45.61
N GLY A 25 24.46 22.81 -44.52
CA GLY A 25 23.41 23.83 -44.51
C GLY A 25 21.97 23.37 -44.33
N ALA A 26 21.50 23.40 -43.10
CA ALA A 26 20.17 23.93 -42.77
C ALA A 26 20.37 25.00 -41.68
N PRO A 27 19.77 26.21 -41.79
CA PRO A 27 19.90 27.21 -40.74
C PRO A 27 19.22 26.72 -39.46
N ALA A 28 19.85 26.99 -38.31
CA ALA A 28 19.27 26.66 -37.02
C ALA A 28 17.94 27.40 -36.80
N PRO A 29 16.94 26.77 -36.15
CA PRO A 29 15.73 27.47 -35.75
C PRO A 29 16.08 28.62 -34.79
N PRO A 30 15.33 29.74 -34.81
CA PRO A 30 15.60 30.88 -33.96
C PRO A 30 15.49 30.50 -32.48
N PRO A 31 16.28 31.13 -31.60
CA PRO A 31 16.20 30.88 -30.16
C PRO A 31 14.80 31.25 -29.63
N PRO A 32 14.28 30.51 -28.64
CA PRO A 32 13.04 30.90 -27.97
C PRO A 32 13.22 32.29 -27.32
N PRO A 33 12.17 33.12 -27.28
CA PRO A 33 12.26 34.45 -26.67
C PRO A 33 12.75 34.32 -25.23
N MET A 34 13.79 35.10 -24.89
CA MET A 34 14.23 35.24 -23.51
C MET A 34 13.03 35.67 -22.68
N ARG A 35 12.56 34.80 -21.79
CA ARG A 35 11.68 35.23 -20.71
C ARG A 35 12.50 36.19 -19.87
N SER A 36 12.10 37.44 -19.88
CA SER A 36 12.54 38.48 -18.98
C SER A 36 12.65 37.92 -17.56
N ALA A 37 13.76 38.23 -16.89
CA ALA A 37 13.90 37.99 -15.47
C ALA A 37 12.67 38.59 -14.73
N PRO A 38 12.13 37.91 -13.69
CA PRO A 38 11.10 38.52 -12.87
C PRO A 38 11.68 39.80 -12.23
N PRO A 39 10.88 40.86 -12.09
CA PRO A 39 11.32 42.10 -11.46
C PRO A 39 11.76 41.82 -10.01
N PRO A 40 12.70 42.62 -9.47
CA PRO A 40 13.09 42.51 -8.06
C PRO A 40 11.86 42.75 -7.16
N PRO A 41 11.75 42.05 -6.02
CA PRO A 41 10.67 42.27 -5.07
C PRO A 41 10.69 43.74 -4.59
N PRO A 42 9.52 44.40 -4.44
CA PRO A 42 9.46 45.72 -3.84
C PRO A 42 10.09 45.70 -2.46
N GLY A 43 10.90 46.72 -2.18
CA GLY A 43 11.65 46.88 -0.93
C GLY A 43 10.80 46.62 0.31
N GLY A 44 11.43 45.93 1.27
CA GLY A 44 10.87 45.65 2.57
C GLY A 44 10.39 46.94 3.26
N ARG A 45 9.15 46.90 3.72
CA ARG A 45 8.67 47.84 4.74
C ARG A 45 9.48 47.61 6.02
N PRO A 46 9.83 48.67 6.78
CA PRO A 46 10.49 48.49 8.07
C PRO A 46 9.59 47.70 9.03
N PRO A 47 10.17 46.94 9.97
CA PRO A 47 9.39 46.14 10.91
C PRO A 47 8.50 47.04 11.80
N PRO A 48 7.30 46.57 12.19
CA PRO A 48 6.44 47.31 13.10
C PRO A 48 7.10 47.45 14.49
N PRO A 49 6.85 48.56 15.21
CA PRO A 49 7.43 48.79 16.53
C PRO A 49 6.88 47.81 17.59
N PRO A 50 7.65 47.50 18.64
CA PRO A 50 7.22 46.61 19.71
C PRO A 50 6.09 47.23 20.55
N PRO A 51 5.10 46.46 21.03
CA PRO A 51 4.10 46.98 21.95
C PRO A 51 4.73 47.29 23.32
N LEU A 52 4.64 48.56 23.73
CA LEU A 52 4.88 48.98 25.11
C LEU A 52 3.79 48.42 26.01
N GLY A 53 4.20 47.83 27.14
CA GLY A 53 3.31 47.24 28.14
C GLY A 53 2.67 48.22 29.12
N GLY A 54 1.68 47.69 29.85
CA GLY A 54 0.99 48.26 31.01
C GLY A 54 -0.51 48.41 30.75
N ARG A 55 -1.47 47.94 31.56
CA ARG A 55 -1.51 47.43 32.94
C ARG A 55 -2.76 46.56 33.12
N ALA A 56 -2.64 45.67 34.09
CA ALA A 56 -3.61 44.75 34.72
C ALA A 56 -5.11 45.13 34.77
N LEU A 57 -5.97 44.12 34.54
CA LEU A 57 -7.11 43.73 35.40
C LEU A 57 -7.33 42.20 35.28
N GLY A 58 -7.64 41.53 36.41
CA GLY A 58 -7.60 40.08 36.63
C GLY A 58 -8.83 39.26 36.18
N PRO A 59 -8.90 37.95 36.53
CA PRO A 59 -9.85 36.96 35.97
C PRO A 59 -11.11 36.74 36.83
N PRO A 60 -12.19 36.14 36.25
CA PRO A 60 -12.66 34.85 36.80
C PRO A 60 -13.31 33.81 35.80
N ALA A 61 -13.02 32.53 36.10
CA ALA A 61 -13.74 31.22 36.05
C ALA A 61 -14.66 30.68 34.89
N PRO A 62 -14.57 29.35 34.56
CA PRO A 62 -15.64 28.48 33.99
C PRO A 62 -16.32 27.61 35.09
N PRO A 63 -17.27 26.64 34.87
CA PRO A 63 -17.94 26.09 33.66
C PRO A 63 -19.50 25.98 33.75
N GLY A 64 -20.21 25.64 32.65
CA GLY A 64 -21.64 25.31 32.71
C GLY A 64 -22.23 24.53 31.52
N ALA A 65 -22.83 23.37 31.81
CA ALA A 65 -23.85 22.60 31.08
C ALA A 65 -24.78 21.99 32.17
N PRO A 66 -26.08 21.65 31.97
CA PRO A 66 -26.64 20.89 30.83
C PRO A 66 -28.12 21.18 30.41
N CYS A 67 -28.61 20.40 29.43
CA CYS A 67 -30.02 20.03 29.12
C CYS A 67 -30.90 20.94 28.23
N GLY A 68 -31.57 20.31 27.25
CA GLY A 68 -32.69 20.87 26.49
C GLY A 68 -33.17 19.96 25.35
N ALA A 69 -34.03 18.98 25.66
CA ALA A 69 -34.86 18.26 24.68
C ALA A 69 -36.20 19.01 24.48
N PRO A 70 -36.79 19.05 23.26
CA PRO A 70 -38.15 19.53 23.07
C PRO A 70 -39.22 18.40 22.99
N PRO A 71 -40.48 18.67 23.41
CA PRO A 71 -41.57 17.69 23.65
C PRO A 71 -42.52 17.46 22.44
N PRO A 72 -43.48 16.50 22.51
CA PRO A 72 -44.37 16.15 21.39
C PRO A 72 -45.68 16.97 21.41
N PRO A 73 -46.39 17.14 20.26
CA PRO A 73 -47.74 17.71 20.26
C PRO A 73 -48.87 16.65 20.22
N PRO A 74 -50.08 16.99 20.71
CA PRO A 74 -51.07 16.07 21.24
C PRO A 74 -52.30 15.86 20.33
N GLY A 75 -52.99 14.73 20.52
CA GLY A 75 -54.31 14.47 19.97
C GLY A 75 -55.42 15.23 20.68
N GLY A 76 -56.45 15.63 19.92
CA GLY A 76 -57.68 16.23 20.42
C GLY A 76 -58.89 15.69 19.66
N ALA A 77 -59.83 15.09 20.39
CA ALA A 77 -61.11 14.61 19.90
C ALA A 77 -62.23 15.62 20.21
N ARG A 78 -63.27 15.65 19.35
CA ARG A 78 -64.73 15.55 19.67
C ARG A 78 -65.61 16.26 18.63
N ALA A 79 -66.56 15.54 18.03
CA ALA A 79 -68.01 15.74 18.21
C ALA A 79 -68.85 14.86 17.25
N VAL A 80 -69.89 14.26 17.84
CA VAL A 80 -71.12 13.62 17.27
C VAL A 80 -72.00 14.70 16.56
N ASP A 81 -72.95 14.49 15.64
CA ASP A 81 -73.95 13.42 15.44
C ASP A 81 -74.78 13.62 14.13
N VAL A 82 -75.58 12.61 13.75
CA VAL A 82 -76.85 12.61 12.94
C VAL A 82 -76.88 12.69 11.38
N ARG A 83 -77.27 11.52 10.81
CA ARG A 83 -78.17 11.17 9.68
C ARG A 83 -78.57 12.18 8.58
N GLY A 84 -78.46 11.76 7.31
CA GLY A 84 -79.30 12.23 6.20
C GLY A 84 -78.95 11.68 4.81
N ARG A 85 -79.92 11.02 4.16
CA ARG A 85 -79.92 10.36 2.82
C ARG A 85 -79.32 11.17 1.64
N GLY A 86 -78.78 10.44 0.63
CA GLY A 86 -79.13 10.70 -0.77
C GLY A 86 -78.05 10.54 -1.86
N ARG A 87 -78.19 9.45 -2.66
CA ARG A 87 -77.86 9.29 -4.10
C ARG A 87 -76.45 9.65 -4.64
N GLY A 88 -75.70 8.58 -4.93
CA GLY A 88 -75.36 8.14 -6.29
C GLY A 88 -74.28 8.89 -7.07
N LEU A 89 -73.16 8.21 -7.35
CA LEU A 89 -72.65 7.92 -8.72
C LEU A 89 -71.38 7.07 -8.63
N SER A 90 -71.39 5.94 -9.33
CA SER A 90 -70.32 4.94 -9.42
C SER A 90 -69.23 5.37 -10.42
N ARG A 91 -67.94 5.22 -10.07
CA ARG A 91 -66.84 4.73 -10.94
C ARG A 91 -65.52 4.55 -10.16
N PRO A 92 -64.55 3.75 -10.65
CA PRO A 92 -64.12 2.52 -10.00
C PRO A 92 -62.74 2.61 -9.34
N GLY A 93 -62.44 1.59 -8.52
CA GLY A 93 -61.30 1.53 -7.61
C GLY A 93 -59.93 1.82 -8.21
N ALA A 94 -59.17 2.65 -7.50
CA ALA A 94 -57.72 2.66 -7.61
C ALA A 94 -57.21 1.39 -6.93
N ALA A 95 -56.80 0.42 -7.75
CA ALA A 95 -55.96 -0.68 -7.32
C ALA A 95 -54.76 -0.11 -6.54
N ALA A 96 -54.43 -0.74 -5.40
CA ALA A 96 -53.14 -0.52 -4.74
C ALA A 96 -52.01 -0.59 -5.78
N PRO A 97 -50.98 0.28 -5.69
CA PRO A 97 -49.93 0.31 -6.70
C PRO A 97 -49.33 -1.09 -6.79
N ARG A 98 -49.35 -1.66 -8.00
CA ARG A 98 -48.80 -2.99 -8.28
C ARG A 98 -47.38 -3.02 -7.72
N ARG A 99 -47.07 -4.02 -6.88
CA ARG A 99 -45.68 -4.34 -6.52
C ARG A 99 -44.94 -4.54 -7.84
N SER A 100 -43.96 -3.69 -8.14
CA SER A 100 -43.20 -3.74 -9.39
C SER A 100 -42.66 -5.16 -9.57
N SER A 101 -43.02 -5.83 -10.66
CA SER A 101 -42.53 -7.17 -10.99
C SER A 101 -41.10 -7.12 -11.54
N LEU A 102 -40.33 -6.09 -11.21
CA LEU A 102 -38.98 -5.86 -11.71
C LEU A 102 -37.96 -6.41 -10.72
N LYS A 103 -36.85 -6.94 -11.24
CA LYS A 103 -35.71 -7.32 -10.41
C LYS A 103 -35.12 -6.08 -9.70
N PRO A 104 -34.97 -6.07 -8.37
CA PRO A 104 -34.47 -4.91 -7.65
C PRO A 104 -32.99 -4.67 -7.93
N LEU A 105 -32.62 -3.40 -8.14
CA LEU A 105 -31.22 -2.97 -8.18
C LEU A 105 -30.71 -2.72 -6.76
N HIS A 106 -29.71 -3.49 -6.33
CA HIS A 106 -29.14 -3.43 -4.98
C HIS A 106 -28.03 -2.38 -4.84
N TRP A 107 -28.37 -1.11 -5.04
CA TRP A 107 -27.44 0.00 -4.79
C TRP A 107 -27.42 0.45 -3.33
N SER A 108 -26.34 1.11 -2.91
CA SER A 108 -26.32 1.83 -1.63
C SER A 108 -26.83 3.25 -1.85
N LYS A 109 -27.99 3.58 -1.26
CA LYS A 109 -28.68 4.85 -1.48
C LYS A 109 -27.96 6.02 -0.78
N VAL A 110 -27.72 7.11 -1.51
CA VAL A 110 -27.37 8.41 -0.93
C VAL A 110 -28.66 9.10 -0.47
N THR A 111 -28.80 9.33 0.84
CA THR A 111 -30.05 9.87 1.43
C THR A 111 -30.13 11.40 1.40
N ARG A 112 -28.99 12.09 1.28
CA ARG A 112 -28.91 13.55 1.11
C ARG A 112 -27.68 13.89 0.27
N ALA A 113 -27.84 14.79 -0.70
CA ALA A 113 -26.72 15.33 -1.46
C ALA A 113 -25.85 16.21 -0.53
N VAL A 114 -24.53 16.02 -0.56
CA VAL A 114 -23.58 16.81 0.21
C VAL A 114 -23.26 18.09 -0.57
N GLN A 115 -23.02 19.19 0.14
CA GLN A 115 -22.68 20.47 -0.50
C GLN A 115 -21.38 20.33 -1.32
N GLY A 116 -21.40 20.76 -2.58
CA GLY A 116 -20.30 20.59 -3.54
C GLY A 116 -20.20 19.18 -4.15
N SER A 117 -21.17 18.30 -3.91
CA SER A 117 -21.21 16.98 -4.55
C SER A 117 -21.90 17.04 -5.92
N LEU A 118 -21.51 16.14 -6.81
CA LEU A 118 -22.16 15.91 -8.10
C LEU A 118 -23.69 15.77 -7.96
N TRP A 119 -24.16 15.13 -6.89
CA TRP A 119 -25.60 14.95 -6.63
C TRP A 119 -26.32 16.26 -6.29
N GLU A 120 -25.65 17.23 -5.65
CA GLU A 120 -26.21 18.56 -5.41
C GLU A 120 -26.20 19.38 -6.70
N GLU A 121 -25.11 19.31 -7.47
CA GLU A 121 -24.96 20.00 -8.75
C GLU A 121 -26.04 19.56 -9.75
N LEU A 122 -26.29 18.25 -9.87
CA LEU A 122 -27.36 17.69 -10.70
C LEU A 122 -28.77 18.08 -10.22
N GLN A 123 -28.99 18.31 -8.93
CA GLN A 123 -30.27 18.79 -8.41
C GLN A 123 -30.47 20.30 -8.62
N ARG A 124 -29.38 21.09 -8.66
CA ARG A 124 -29.42 22.55 -8.83
C ARG A 124 -29.45 23.00 -10.30
N TYR A 125 -28.74 22.28 -11.16
CA TYR A 125 -28.52 22.66 -12.57
C TYR A 125 -29.00 21.61 -13.57
N GLY A 126 -29.37 20.41 -13.12
CA GLY A 126 -29.93 19.38 -14.00
C GLY A 126 -31.38 19.72 -14.37
N GLU A 127 -31.71 19.61 -15.65
CA GLU A 127 -33.10 19.46 -16.05
C GLU A 127 -33.74 18.28 -15.29
N PRO A 128 -35.03 18.35 -14.94
CA PRO A 128 -35.72 17.23 -14.32
C PRO A 128 -35.52 16.00 -15.19
N GLN A 129 -34.80 15.01 -14.65
CA GLN A 129 -34.56 13.70 -15.26
C GLN A 129 -35.88 13.06 -15.65
N ILE A 130 -36.29 13.29 -16.89
CA ILE A 130 -37.26 12.48 -17.61
C ILE A 130 -36.70 12.43 -19.03
N ALA A 131 -35.79 11.49 -19.25
CA ALA A 131 -35.50 11.07 -20.61
C ALA A 131 -36.72 10.27 -21.11
N PRO A 132 -37.40 10.70 -22.19
CA PRO A 132 -38.24 9.82 -22.98
C PRO A 132 -37.40 8.80 -23.78
N GLU A 133 -36.07 8.77 -23.59
CA GLU A 133 -35.14 7.87 -24.31
C GLU A 133 -35.25 6.40 -23.91
N PHE A 134 -35.76 6.11 -22.70
CA PHE A 134 -35.86 4.74 -22.21
C PHE A 134 -37.32 4.30 -22.20
N ASP A 135 -37.64 3.30 -23.03
CA ASP A 135 -38.97 2.68 -23.02
C ASP A 135 -39.15 1.87 -21.73
N VAL A 136 -40.00 2.39 -20.84
CA VAL A 136 -40.35 1.74 -19.57
C VAL A 136 -40.96 0.36 -19.81
N SER A 137 -41.70 0.17 -20.90
CA SER A 137 -42.33 -1.11 -21.27
C SER A 137 -41.30 -2.15 -21.67
N GLU A 138 -40.24 -1.73 -22.38
CA GLU A 138 -39.09 -2.57 -22.72
C GLU A 138 -38.33 -2.98 -21.45
N ILE A 139 -38.10 -2.05 -20.52
CA ILE A 139 -37.48 -2.33 -19.21
C ILE A 139 -38.32 -3.32 -18.39
N GLU A 140 -39.64 -3.10 -18.32
CA GLU A 140 -40.58 -4.01 -17.64
C GLU A 140 -40.54 -5.41 -18.24
N THR A 141 -40.44 -5.51 -19.56
CA THR A 141 -40.35 -6.81 -20.26
C THR A 141 -39.02 -7.50 -19.98
N LEU A 142 -37.90 -6.81 -20.18
CA LEU A 142 -36.55 -7.38 -20.09
C LEU A 142 -36.14 -7.73 -18.66
N PHE A 143 -36.60 -6.96 -17.67
CA PHE A 143 -36.16 -7.08 -16.28
C PHE A 143 -37.25 -7.58 -15.32
N SER A 144 -38.33 -8.17 -15.85
CA SER A 144 -39.36 -8.79 -15.02
C SER A 144 -38.86 -10.03 -14.25
N SER A 145 -39.34 -10.20 -13.02
CA SER A 145 -39.29 -11.46 -12.28
C SER A 145 -40.29 -12.42 -12.90
N VAL A 146 -39.81 -13.48 -13.55
CA VAL A 146 -40.67 -14.55 -14.08
C VAL A 146 -41.40 -15.20 -12.90
N VAL A 147 -42.68 -14.89 -12.74
CA VAL A 147 -43.60 -15.64 -11.87
C VAL A 147 -44.14 -16.80 -12.72
N PRO A 148 -43.94 -18.07 -12.34
CA PRO A 148 -44.61 -19.18 -13.01
C PRO A 148 -46.13 -18.98 -12.88
N LYS A 149 -46.81 -18.80 -14.01
CA LYS A 149 -48.26 -18.62 -14.05
C LYS A 149 -48.93 -19.94 -13.65
N PRO A 150 -49.91 -19.95 -12.72
CA PRO A 150 -50.71 -21.15 -12.49
C PRO A 150 -51.58 -21.36 -13.75
N ALA A 151 -51.42 -22.53 -14.37
CA ALA A 151 -52.24 -22.93 -15.50
C ALA A 151 -53.61 -23.39 -14.96
N ASP A 152 -54.63 -22.57 -15.15
CA ASP A 152 -56.02 -23.00 -15.06
C ASP A 152 -56.46 -23.70 -16.34
N ALA A 153 -57.36 -24.66 -16.13
CA ALA A 153 -57.80 -25.69 -17.04
C ALA A 153 -58.46 -25.20 -18.35
N GLY A 154 -58.23 -25.95 -19.43
CA GLY A 154 -59.14 -25.97 -20.59
C GLY A 154 -58.53 -26.44 -21.91
N GLY A 155 -58.64 -27.74 -22.22
CA GLY A 155 -58.93 -28.18 -23.59
C GLY A 155 -57.85 -28.90 -24.41
N LYS A 156 -57.87 -30.24 -24.30
CA LYS A 156 -57.70 -31.28 -25.35
C LYS A 156 -56.31 -31.62 -25.95
N SER A 157 -56.10 -32.94 -25.89
CA SER A 157 -55.32 -33.88 -26.72
C SER A 157 -53.80 -33.98 -26.55
N GLY A 158 -53.41 -35.09 -25.90
CA GLY A 158 -52.58 -36.11 -26.55
C GLY A 158 -51.07 -36.02 -26.35
N GLY A 159 -50.52 -36.83 -25.43
CA GLY A 159 -49.09 -37.15 -25.40
C GLY A 159 -48.58 -37.44 -24.00
N GLN A 160 -48.43 -38.72 -23.66
CA GLN A 160 -47.69 -39.20 -22.49
C GLN A 160 -46.31 -38.52 -22.39
N LEU A 161 -45.86 -38.22 -21.16
CA LEU A 161 -44.65 -38.81 -20.56
C LEU A 161 -44.36 -38.23 -19.17
N LYS A 162 -44.50 -39.11 -18.17
CA LYS A 162 -43.68 -39.27 -16.95
C LYS A 162 -43.68 -38.14 -15.90
N SER A 163 -44.37 -38.47 -14.80
CA SER A 163 -44.23 -37.94 -13.45
C SER A 163 -42.78 -37.86 -12.96
N ALA A 164 -42.37 -36.69 -12.47
CA ALA A 164 -41.28 -36.53 -11.52
C ALA A 164 -41.83 -35.81 -10.29
N GLY A 165 -41.71 -36.46 -9.13
CA GLY A 165 -42.42 -36.10 -7.89
C GLY A 165 -42.13 -34.69 -7.38
N SER A 166 -43.17 -34.09 -6.80
CA SER A 166 -43.08 -32.88 -6.01
C SER A 166 -42.16 -33.12 -4.80
N LYS A 167 -40.93 -32.61 -4.85
CA LYS A 167 -40.18 -32.35 -3.63
C LYS A 167 -40.81 -31.12 -2.96
N PRO A 168 -41.04 -31.12 -1.65
CA PRO A 168 -41.53 -29.92 -0.95
C PRO A 168 -40.56 -28.78 -1.22
N GLY A 169 -41.08 -27.65 -1.72
CA GLY A 169 -40.27 -26.50 -2.10
C GLY A 169 -39.55 -25.93 -0.88
N LYS A 170 -38.23 -25.93 -0.91
CA LYS A 170 -37.43 -25.31 0.15
C LYS A 170 -37.70 -23.82 0.20
N VAL A 171 -37.90 -23.29 1.41
CA VAL A 171 -38.14 -21.87 1.64
C VAL A 171 -36.79 -21.15 1.61
N HIS A 172 -36.65 -20.20 0.69
CA HIS A 172 -35.47 -19.35 0.58
C HIS A 172 -35.82 -17.94 1.09
N LEU A 173 -35.11 -17.51 2.13
CA LEU A 173 -35.25 -16.19 2.73
C LEU A 173 -34.08 -15.27 2.31
N ILE A 174 -32.91 -15.86 2.09
CA ILE A 174 -31.71 -15.16 1.66
C ILE A 174 -31.75 -14.98 0.13
N ASP A 175 -31.19 -13.88 -0.35
CA ASP A 175 -31.06 -13.63 -1.80
C ASP A 175 -30.42 -14.84 -2.50
N LEU A 176 -31.01 -15.25 -3.62
CA LEU A 176 -30.65 -16.49 -4.30
C LEU A 176 -29.17 -16.50 -4.75
N ARG A 177 -28.61 -15.35 -5.12
CA ARG A 177 -27.19 -15.26 -5.50
C ARG A 177 -26.31 -15.40 -4.26
N ARG A 178 -26.65 -14.75 -3.14
CA ARG A 178 -25.96 -14.91 -1.86
C ARG A 178 -26.05 -16.35 -1.34
N ALA A 179 -27.22 -16.97 -1.44
CA ALA A 179 -27.45 -18.37 -1.06
C ALA A 179 -26.61 -19.33 -1.92
N ASN A 180 -26.66 -19.19 -3.25
CA ASN A 180 -25.87 -20.02 -4.17
C ASN A 180 -24.36 -19.88 -3.94
N ASN A 181 -23.86 -18.65 -3.75
CA ASN A 181 -22.44 -18.42 -3.46
C ASN A 181 -22.01 -19.07 -2.13
N THR A 182 -22.87 -19.02 -1.12
CA THR A 182 -22.62 -19.66 0.18
C THR A 182 -22.63 -21.18 0.03
N GLU A 183 -23.62 -21.74 -0.67
CA GLU A 183 -23.67 -23.18 -0.94
C GLU A 183 -22.45 -23.69 -1.72
N ILE A 184 -21.99 -22.93 -2.73
CA ILE A 184 -20.74 -23.25 -3.45
C ILE A 184 -19.55 -23.26 -2.49
N MET A 185 -19.45 -22.30 -1.58
CA MET A 185 -18.39 -22.32 -0.56
C MET A 185 -18.51 -23.56 0.34
N LEU A 186 -19.71 -23.91 0.79
CA LEU A 186 -19.94 -25.09 1.62
C LEU A 186 -19.50 -26.39 0.95
N THR A 187 -19.55 -26.49 -0.39
CA THR A 187 -19.00 -27.66 -1.09
C THR A 187 -17.46 -27.78 -1.02
N LYS A 188 -16.75 -26.68 -0.75
CA LYS A 188 -15.30 -26.66 -0.59
C LYS A 188 -14.86 -26.96 0.84
N VAL A 189 -15.79 -26.87 1.78
CA VAL A 189 -15.56 -27.11 3.20
C VAL A 189 -15.62 -28.61 3.45
N LYS A 190 -14.49 -29.20 3.87
CA LYS A 190 -14.35 -30.64 4.09
C LYS A 190 -14.65 -31.09 5.53
N MET A 191 -14.96 -30.14 6.41
CA MET A 191 -15.18 -30.36 7.84
C MET A 191 -16.66 -30.08 8.18
N PRO A 192 -17.27 -30.78 9.16
CA PRO A 192 -18.56 -30.40 9.68
C PRO A 192 -18.54 -29.00 10.34
N LEU A 193 -19.58 -28.20 10.14
CA LEU A 193 -19.66 -26.85 10.71
C LEU A 193 -19.54 -26.83 12.24
N SER A 194 -20.12 -27.83 12.92
CA SER A 194 -19.98 -28.00 14.37
C SER A 194 -18.52 -28.03 14.81
N ASP A 195 -17.70 -28.76 14.06
CA ASP A 195 -16.30 -29.00 14.40
C ASP A 195 -15.47 -27.75 14.10
N MET A 196 -15.78 -27.05 13.00
CA MET A 196 -15.23 -25.72 12.73
C MET A 196 -15.55 -24.74 13.85
N MET A 197 -16.81 -24.65 14.29
CA MET A 197 -17.19 -23.72 15.36
C MET A 197 -16.57 -24.10 16.69
N ALA A 198 -16.45 -25.40 16.99
CA ALA A 198 -15.72 -25.87 18.16
C ALA A 198 -14.23 -25.47 18.09
N ALA A 199 -13.58 -25.60 16.93
CA ALA A 199 -12.21 -25.16 16.72
C ALA A 199 -12.04 -23.63 16.87
N VAL A 200 -13.00 -22.83 16.37
CA VAL A 200 -13.03 -21.37 16.56
C VAL A 200 -13.16 -20.99 18.03
N LEU A 201 -14.07 -21.66 18.76
CA LEU A 201 -14.26 -21.42 20.20
C LEU A 201 -13.08 -21.91 21.03
N ALA A 202 -12.37 -22.96 20.59
CA ALA A 202 -11.11 -23.38 21.18
C ALA A 202 -9.93 -22.49 20.78
N MET A 203 -10.08 -21.68 19.72
CA MET A 203 -9.03 -20.93 19.03
C MET A 203 -7.84 -21.81 18.61
N ASP A 204 -8.15 -22.99 18.07
CA ASP A 204 -7.19 -24.01 17.66
C ASP A 204 -6.69 -23.79 16.23
N ASP A 205 -5.49 -23.22 16.13
CA ASP A 205 -4.79 -22.88 14.89
C ASP A 205 -4.12 -24.08 14.20
N LYS A 206 -4.21 -25.29 14.79
CA LYS A 206 -3.79 -26.53 14.14
C LYS A 206 -4.92 -27.17 13.34
N VAL A 207 -6.16 -26.83 13.67
CA VAL A 207 -7.37 -27.37 13.04
C VAL A 207 -7.85 -26.45 11.91
N LEU A 208 -7.80 -25.13 12.13
CA LEU A 208 -8.20 -24.13 11.14
C LEU A 208 -7.05 -23.17 10.84
N ASP A 209 -6.70 -23.09 9.56
CA ASP A 209 -5.76 -22.09 9.07
C ASP A 209 -6.43 -20.72 8.83
N VAL A 210 -5.60 -19.71 8.58
CA VAL A 210 -6.08 -18.34 8.35
C VAL A 210 -7.02 -18.24 7.15
N ASP A 211 -6.76 -18.97 6.06
CA ASP A 211 -7.55 -18.90 4.83
C ASP A 211 -8.95 -19.49 5.06
N GLN A 212 -9.04 -20.58 5.83
CA GLN A 212 -10.30 -21.18 6.25
C GLN A 212 -11.10 -20.21 7.14
N VAL A 213 -10.45 -19.55 8.09
CA VAL A 213 -11.10 -18.55 8.95
C VAL A 213 -11.58 -17.34 8.14
N GLU A 214 -10.78 -16.80 7.22
CA GLU A 214 -11.18 -15.69 6.36
C GLU A 214 -12.34 -16.07 5.42
N ASN A 215 -12.36 -17.31 4.93
CA ASN A 215 -13.51 -17.83 4.21
C ASN A 215 -14.75 -17.88 5.11
N LEU A 216 -14.65 -18.37 6.35
CA LEU A 216 -15.78 -18.35 7.30
C LEU A 216 -16.29 -16.93 7.58
N ILE A 217 -15.40 -15.94 7.73
CA ILE A 217 -15.75 -14.53 7.92
C ILE A 217 -16.56 -14.01 6.71
N LYS A 218 -16.11 -14.29 5.49
CA LYS A 218 -16.78 -13.87 4.25
C LYS A 218 -18.20 -14.44 4.11
N PHE A 219 -18.46 -15.60 4.69
CA PHE A 219 -19.75 -16.28 4.65
C PHE A 219 -20.49 -16.23 5.98
N CYS A 220 -20.15 -15.30 6.89
CA CYS A 220 -21.01 -15.00 8.03
C CYS A 220 -22.32 -14.31 7.58
N PRO A 221 -23.44 -14.55 8.29
CA PRO A 221 -24.68 -13.84 8.04
C PRO A 221 -24.54 -12.36 8.44
N THR A 222 -25.12 -11.45 7.64
CA THR A 222 -25.21 -10.04 8.02
C THR A 222 -26.21 -9.84 9.16
N LYS A 223 -26.20 -8.66 9.79
CA LYS A 223 -27.17 -8.33 10.84
C LYS A 223 -28.61 -8.41 10.33
N GLU A 224 -28.84 -7.92 9.12
CA GLU A 224 -30.14 -7.94 8.47
C GLU A 224 -30.60 -9.39 8.18
N GLU A 225 -29.69 -10.25 7.71
CA GLU A 225 -29.95 -11.67 7.47
C GLU A 225 -30.24 -12.43 8.77
N MET A 226 -29.50 -12.13 9.84
CA MET A 226 -29.76 -12.70 11.17
C MET A 226 -31.14 -12.30 11.70
N GLU A 227 -31.54 -11.04 11.57
CA GLU A 227 -32.87 -10.59 12.00
C GLU A 227 -33.99 -11.19 11.15
N LEU A 228 -33.77 -11.33 9.84
CA LEU A 228 -34.70 -12.01 8.94
C LEU A 228 -34.93 -13.48 9.35
N LEU A 229 -33.85 -14.20 9.69
CA LEU A 229 -33.93 -15.59 10.14
C LEU A 229 -34.55 -15.72 11.53
N LYS A 230 -34.32 -14.77 12.44
CA LYS A 230 -34.98 -14.73 13.76
C LYS A 230 -36.49 -14.50 13.64
N GLY A 231 -36.90 -13.63 12.71
CA GLY A 231 -38.30 -13.29 12.46
C GLY A 231 -39.10 -14.37 11.73
N TYR A 232 -38.45 -15.41 11.21
CA TYR A 232 -39.12 -16.50 10.52
C TYR A 232 -39.86 -17.43 11.49
N THR A 233 -41.18 -17.49 11.37
CA THR A 233 -42.08 -18.30 12.21
C THR A 233 -42.48 -19.64 11.59
N GLY A 234 -42.00 -19.94 10.38
CA GLY A 234 -42.28 -21.23 9.72
C GLY A 234 -41.35 -22.35 10.20
N ASP A 235 -41.45 -23.50 9.55
CA ASP A 235 -40.60 -24.65 9.84
C ASP A 235 -39.15 -24.39 9.38
N LYS A 236 -38.22 -24.34 10.34
CA LYS A 236 -36.80 -24.09 10.07
C LYS A 236 -36.13 -25.24 9.30
N GLU A 237 -36.67 -26.45 9.35
CA GLU A 237 -36.15 -27.59 8.59
C GLU A 237 -36.47 -27.45 7.08
N SER A 238 -37.52 -26.71 6.74
CA SER A 238 -37.92 -26.42 5.36
C SER A 238 -37.03 -25.38 4.65
N LEU A 239 -36.14 -24.70 5.39
CA LEU A 239 -35.27 -23.67 4.85
C LEU A 239 -34.17 -24.21 3.92
N GLY A 240 -33.68 -23.35 3.02
CA GLY A 240 -32.52 -23.63 2.17
C GLY A 240 -31.25 -23.97 2.94
N LYS A 241 -30.23 -24.54 2.26
CA LYS A 241 -28.99 -24.96 2.94
C LYS A 241 -28.21 -23.77 3.49
N CYS A 242 -28.24 -22.64 2.78
CA CYS A 242 -27.62 -21.39 3.23
C CYS A 242 -28.22 -20.89 4.55
N GLU A 243 -29.55 -20.87 4.64
CA GLU A 243 -30.28 -20.48 5.84
C GLU A 243 -29.99 -21.43 7.01
N GLN A 244 -29.98 -22.74 6.78
CA GLN A 244 -29.60 -23.74 7.79
C GLN A 244 -28.18 -23.50 8.29
N TYR A 245 -27.24 -23.22 7.38
CA TYR A 245 -25.86 -22.88 7.74
C TYR A 245 -25.78 -21.60 8.60
N PHE A 246 -26.53 -20.55 8.25
CA PHE A 246 -26.57 -19.32 9.06
C PHE A 246 -27.19 -19.54 10.44
N LEU A 247 -28.26 -20.35 10.54
CA LEU A 247 -28.86 -20.70 11.83
C LEU A 247 -27.88 -21.44 12.75
N GLU A 248 -27.03 -22.30 12.21
CA GLU A 248 -25.97 -22.96 12.96
C GLU A 248 -24.90 -21.96 13.43
N LEU A 249 -24.43 -21.05 12.58
CA LEU A 249 -23.49 -19.99 12.97
C LEU A 249 -24.06 -19.07 14.06
N MET A 250 -25.36 -18.78 14.01
CA MET A 250 -26.06 -17.94 14.98
C MET A 250 -26.13 -18.55 16.39
N LYS A 251 -25.85 -19.85 16.55
CA LYS A 251 -25.70 -20.48 17.88
C LYS A 251 -24.48 -19.93 18.63
N VAL A 252 -23.50 -19.39 17.91
CA VAL A 252 -22.31 -18.75 18.48
C VAL A 252 -22.54 -17.23 18.55
N PRO A 253 -22.62 -16.64 19.75
CA PRO A 253 -22.80 -15.19 19.89
C PRO A 253 -21.64 -14.44 19.25
N ARG A 254 -21.95 -13.45 18.42
CA ARG A 254 -20.96 -12.60 17.72
C ARG A 254 -19.90 -13.43 16.96
N VAL A 255 -20.34 -14.48 16.27
CA VAL A 255 -19.48 -15.41 15.51
C VAL A 255 -18.48 -14.70 14.60
N GLU A 256 -18.89 -13.67 13.86
CA GLU A 256 -17.98 -12.90 13.00
C GLU A 256 -16.86 -12.21 13.81
N SER A 257 -17.19 -11.65 14.98
CA SER A 257 -16.21 -11.01 15.86
C SER A 257 -15.19 -12.03 16.38
N LYS A 258 -15.67 -13.19 16.86
CA LYS A 258 -14.82 -14.28 17.35
C LYS A 258 -13.90 -14.83 16.25
N LEU A 259 -14.42 -14.98 15.03
CA LEU A 259 -13.62 -15.37 13.86
C LEU A 259 -12.52 -14.35 13.55
N ARG A 260 -12.83 -13.04 13.58
CA ARG A 260 -11.84 -11.98 13.36
C ARG A 260 -10.75 -11.97 14.44
N VAL A 261 -11.13 -12.20 15.69
CA VAL A 261 -10.20 -12.34 16.81
C VAL A 261 -9.29 -13.56 16.64
N PHE A 262 -9.87 -14.68 16.21
CA PHE A 262 -9.12 -15.91 15.95
C PHE A 262 -8.15 -15.73 14.76
N SER A 263 -8.60 -15.12 13.66
CA SER A 263 -7.74 -14.76 12.53
C SER A 263 -6.55 -13.89 12.97
N PHE A 264 -6.81 -12.88 13.81
CA PHE A 264 -5.74 -12.06 14.38
C PHE A 264 -4.76 -12.88 15.23
N LYS A 265 -5.26 -13.76 16.12
CA LYS A 265 -4.40 -14.65 16.92
C LYS A 265 -3.46 -15.48 16.04
N ILE A 266 -3.98 -16.11 14.99
CA ILE A 266 -3.19 -16.95 14.07
C ILE A 266 -2.04 -16.14 13.46
N GLN A 267 -2.33 -14.92 13.01
CA GLN A 267 -1.37 -14.09 12.28
C GLN A 267 -0.45 -13.28 13.21
N PHE A 268 -0.78 -13.10 14.49
CA PHE A 268 -0.08 -12.19 15.38
C PHE A 268 1.42 -12.50 15.46
N GLY A 269 1.79 -13.77 15.62
CA GLY A 269 3.20 -14.15 15.76
C GLY A 269 4.04 -13.80 14.53
N SER A 270 3.53 -14.09 13.32
CA SER A 270 4.24 -13.75 12.08
C SER A 270 4.30 -12.25 11.86
N GLN A 271 3.19 -11.52 12.07
CA GLN A 271 3.14 -10.06 11.95
C GLN A 271 4.16 -9.37 12.87
N ILE A 272 4.23 -9.78 14.15
CA ILE A 272 5.21 -9.23 15.10
C ILE A 272 6.65 -9.52 14.64
N SER A 273 6.93 -10.75 14.20
CA SER A 273 8.26 -11.17 13.76
C SER A 273 8.74 -10.39 12.53
N GLU A 274 7.89 -10.28 11.52
CA GLU A 274 8.18 -9.54 10.28
C GLU A 274 8.36 -8.05 10.57
N PHE A 275 7.50 -7.46 11.40
CA PHE A 275 7.60 -6.06 11.78
C PHE A 275 8.89 -5.78 12.57
N LYS A 276 9.24 -6.63 13.55
CA LYS A 276 10.53 -6.54 14.28
C LYS A 276 11.72 -6.63 13.32
N LYS A 277 11.67 -7.51 12.32
CA LYS A 277 12.74 -7.64 11.31
C LYS A 277 12.91 -6.34 10.52
N SER A 278 11.82 -5.71 10.09
CA SER A 278 11.86 -4.42 9.41
C SER A 278 12.44 -3.32 10.30
N LEU A 279 11.99 -3.22 11.56
CA LEU A 279 12.54 -2.27 12.54
C LEU A 279 14.03 -2.46 12.79
N ASN A 280 14.47 -3.70 12.98
CA ASN A 280 15.88 -4.01 13.19
C ASN A 280 16.73 -3.70 11.94
N THR A 281 16.19 -3.87 10.74
CA THR A 281 16.90 -3.50 9.50
C THR A 281 17.16 -2.00 9.44
N VAL A 282 16.17 -1.17 9.77
CA VAL A 282 16.32 0.29 9.86
C VAL A 282 17.35 0.65 10.94
N ASN A 283 17.24 0.05 12.12
CA ASN A 283 18.15 0.31 13.24
C ASN A 283 19.61 -0.05 12.91
N SER A 284 19.82 -1.22 12.31
CA SER A 284 21.14 -1.69 11.89
C SER A 284 21.74 -0.75 10.86
N ALA A 285 21.00 -0.33 9.83
CA ALA A 285 21.49 0.63 8.85
C ALA A 285 21.90 1.97 9.49
N CYS A 286 21.13 2.48 10.47
CA CYS A 286 21.51 3.67 11.23
C CYS A 286 22.82 3.49 11.99
N ASN A 287 22.97 2.34 12.68
CA ASN A 287 24.15 2.03 13.48
C ASN A 287 25.40 1.81 12.63
N GLU A 288 25.29 1.03 11.54
CA GLU A 288 26.34 0.77 10.57
C GLU A 288 26.91 2.10 10.03
N VAL A 289 26.04 3.01 9.59
CA VAL A 289 26.46 4.31 9.03
C VAL A 289 27.08 5.21 10.09
N ARG A 290 26.48 5.35 11.28
CA ARG A 290 26.99 6.26 12.33
C ARG A 290 28.30 5.79 12.95
N ASN A 291 28.51 4.47 13.01
CA ASN A 291 29.68 3.87 13.64
C ASN A 291 30.83 3.62 12.66
N SER A 292 30.60 3.69 11.35
CA SER A 292 31.66 3.55 10.34
C SER A 292 32.72 4.64 10.46
N LEU A 293 33.91 4.26 10.93
CA LEU A 293 35.09 5.13 10.95
C LEU A 293 35.63 5.36 9.54
N LYS A 294 35.51 4.36 8.66
CA LYS A 294 35.96 4.45 7.27
C LYS A 294 35.16 5.51 6.51
N LEU A 295 33.84 5.54 6.66
CA LEU A 295 33.00 6.57 6.06
C LEU A 295 33.40 7.97 6.54
N LYS A 296 33.62 8.16 7.84
CA LYS A 296 34.05 9.45 8.41
C LYS A 296 35.35 9.95 7.78
N GLU A 297 36.35 9.07 7.64
CA GLU A 297 37.61 9.41 6.99
C GLU A 297 37.47 9.71 5.50
N ILE A 298 36.58 9.00 4.79
CA ILE A 298 36.27 9.29 3.39
C ILE A 298 35.61 10.67 3.25
N LEU A 299 34.61 10.99 4.07
CA LEU A 299 33.92 12.29 4.07
C LEU A 299 34.90 13.43 4.38
N LYS A 300 35.83 13.22 5.32
CA LYS A 300 36.90 14.19 5.63
C LYS A 300 37.81 14.45 4.44
N LYS A 301 38.20 13.40 3.69
CA LYS A 301 39.00 13.55 2.46
C LYS A 301 38.21 14.26 1.36
N ILE A 302 36.91 13.97 1.22
CA ILE A 302 36.03 14.69 0.29
C ILE A 302 35.95 16.17 0.63
N LEU A 303 35.79 16.52 1.92
CA LEU A 303 35.77 17.91 2.38
C LEU A 303 37.07 18.64 2.02
N TYR A 304 38.22 18.00 2.26
CA TYR A 304 39.53 18.54 1.90
C TYR A 304 39.65 18.79 0.38
N LEU A 305 39.25 17.81 -0.45
CA LEU A 305 39.26 17.96 -1.91
C LEU A 305 38.34 19.09 -2.36
N GLY A 306 37.13 19.16 -1.82
CA GLY A 306 36.18 20.22 -2.13
C GLY A 306 36.71 21.62 -1.78
N ASN A 307 37.28 21.79 -0.58
CA ASN A 307 37.87 23.06 -0.16
C ASN A 307 39.08 23.47 -1.00
N THR A 308 39.91 22.50 -1.42
CA THR A 308 41.05 22.76 -2.30
C THR A 308 40.58 23.23 -3.68
N LEU A 309 39.58 22.56 -4.26
CA LEU A 309 39.04 22.91 -5.58
C LEU A 309 38.29 24.25 -5.57
N ASN A 310 37.64 24.59 -4.46
CA ASN A 310 36.85 25.81 -4.32
C ASN A 310 37.64 26.98 -3.68
N GLN A 311 38.97 26.85 -3.55
CA GLN A 311 39.81 27.89 -2.95
C GLN A 311 39.66 29.22 -3.71
N GLY A 312 39.50 30.32 -2.96
CA GLY A 312 39.29 31.65 -3.54
C GLY A 312 37.88 31.92 -4.06
N THR A 313 36.94 30.99 -3.88
CA THR A 313 35.51 31.19 -4.21
C THR A 313 34.66 31.27 -2.93
N ALA A 314 33.43 31.76 -3.04
CA ALA A 314 32.45 31.75 -1.94
C ALA A 314 32.08 30.33 -1.45
N ARG A 315 32.48 29.27 -2.16
CA ARG A 315 32.24 27.86 -1.82
C ARG A 315 33.45 27.19 -1.13
N GLY A 316 34.57 27.91 -0.97
CA GLY A 316 35.76 27.42 -0.28
C GLY A 316 35.63 27.51 1.25
N SER A 317 36.64 26.99 1.97
CA SER A 317 36.71 27.03 3.44
C SER A 317 35.46 26.52 4.17
N ALA A 318 34.76 25.56 3.58
CA ALA A 318 33.59 24.93 4.17
C ALA A 318 33.99 24.05 5.37
N VAL A 319 33.16 24.05 6.42
CA VAL A 319 33.31 23.15 7.59
C VAL A 319 32.66 21.79 7.38
N GLY A 320 31.78 21.69 6.37
CA GLY A 320 31.02 20.49 6.01
C GLY A 320 30.22 20.72 4.73
N PHE A 321 29.51 19.70 4.26
CA PHE A 321 28.70 19.78 3.05
C PHE A 321 27.40 18.97 3.21
N LYS A 322 26.38 19.34 2.44
CA LYS A 322 25.09 18.64 2.37
C LYS A 322 25.23 17.26 1.73
N LEU A 323 24.44 16.29 2.19
CA LEU A 323 24.59 14.87 1.85
C LEU A 323 24.54 14.62 0.33
N ASP A 324 23.62 15.27 -0.37
CA ASP A 324 23.47 15.16 -1.83
C ASP A 324 24.70 15.63 -2.63
N SER A 325 25.60 16.39 -2.01
CA SER A 325 26.87 16.80 -2.64
C SER A 325 27.77 15.60 -2.97
N LEU A 326 27.60 14.48 -2.27
CA LEU A 326 28.32 13.23 -2.56
C LEU A 326 28.09 12.73 -3.99
N LEU A 327 26.90 12.94 -4.53
CA LEU A 327 26.54 12.50 -5.88
C LEU A 327 27.21 13.36 -6.95
N LYS A 328 27.64 14.59 -6.62
CA LYS A 328 28.28 15.52 -7.57
C LYS A 328 29.75 15.22 -7.84
N LEU A 329 30.35 14.28 -7.09
CA LEU A 329 31.74 13.86 -7.28
C LEU A 329 31.98 13.20 -8.65
N THR A 330 30.93 12.68 -9.29
CA THR A 330 31.00 12.14 -10.65
C THR A 330 30.89 13.21 -11.74
N ASP A 331 30.37 14.39 -11.41
CA ASP A 331 30.13 15.47 -12.37
C ASP A 331 31.39 16.31 -12.61
N THR A 332 32.23 16.42 -11.58
CA THR A 332 33.50 17.15 -11.66
C THR A 332 34.55 16.30 -12.37
N ARG A 333 35.02 16.75 -13.54
CA ARG A 333 36.02 16.05 -14.38
C ARG A 333 37.38 16.73 -14.34
N ALA A 334 38.44 15.93 -14.48
CA ALA A 334 39.79 16.42 -14.71
C ALA A 334 39.90 17.06 -16.10
N ALA A 335 40.89 17.94 -16.29
CA ALA A 335 41.17 18.61 -17.58
C ALA A 335 41.35 17.62 -18.74
N THR A 336 41.96 16.47 -18.46
CA THR A 336 41.90 15.30 -19.34
C THR A 336 40.56 14.59 -19.06
N SER A 337 39.55 14.78 -19.92
CA SER A 337 38.13 14.40 -19.75
C SER A 337 37.79 12.96 -19.31
N LYS A 338 38.80 12.08 -19.19
CA LYS A 338 38.70 10.67 -18.87
C LYS A 338 38.48 10.34 -17.38
N MET A 339 38.75 11.25 -16.45
CA MET A 339 38.72 10.97 -15.00
C MET A 339 37.79 11.95 -14.25
N THR A 340 36.95 11.44 -13.35
CA THR A 340 36.12 12.26 -12.44
C THR A 340 36.79 12.45 -11.07
N LEU A 341 36.29 13.36 -10.25
CA LEU A 341 36.78 13.55 -8.88
C LEU A 341 36.59 12.29 -8.02
N MET A 342 35.49 11.54 -8.23
CA MET A 342 35.29 10.23 -7.59
C MET A 342 36.41 9.23 -7.97
N HIS A 343 36.77 9.14 -9.25
CA HIS A 343 37.86 8.28 -9.70
C HIS A 343 39.19 8.71 -9.07
N TYR A 344 39.46 10.01 -9.03
CA TYR A 344 40.67 10.53 -8.39
C TYR A 344 40.73 10.16 -6.90
N LEU A 345 39.63 10.34 -6.16
CA LEU A 345 39.53 9.93 -4.76
C LEU A 345 39.84 8.44 -4.59
N CYS A 346 39.18 7.55 -5.34
CA CYS A 346 39.41 6.11 -5.27
C CYS A 346 40.86 5.74 -5.61
N LYS A 347 41.48 6.40 -6.59
CA LYS A 347 42.89 6.19 -6.96
C LYS A 347 43.83 6.58 -5.83
N VAL A 348 43.61 7.75 -5.20
CA VAL A 348 44.43 8.21 -4.06
C VAL A 348 44.25 7.29 -2.85
N LEU A 349 43.02 6.83 -2.58
CA LEU A 349 42.74 5.89 -1.50
C LEU A 349 43.44 4.55 -1.74
N ALA A 350 43.40 4.00 -2.95
CA ALA A 350 44.11 2.76 -3.27
C ALA A 350 45.62 2.85 -3.00
N ALA A 351 46.23 4.02 -3.28
CA ALA A 351 47.67 4.22 -3.07
C ALA A 351 48.05 4.51 -1.61
N LYS A 352 47.21 5.21 -0.84
CA LYS A 352 47.59 5.75 0.49
C LYS A 352 46.82 5.15 1.67
N ALA A 353 45.62 4.64 1.45
CA ALA A 353 44.73 4.12 2.50
C ALA A 353 43.77 3.06 1.91
N PRO A 354 44.30 1.91 1.43
CA PRO A 354 43.50 0.91 0.71
C PRO A 354 42.40 0.29 1.58
N THR A 355 42.57 0.27 2.91
CA THR A 355 41.57 -0.18 3.89
C THR A 355 40.32 0.68 3.96
N LEU A 356 40.26 1.81 3.25
CA LEU A 356 39.05 2.62 3.13
C LEU A 356 38.18 2.20 1.92
N LEU A 357 38.72 1.45 0.96
CA LEU A 357 38.00 1.10 -0.27
C LEU A 357 36.84 0.10 -0.03
N ASP A 358 36.95 -0.70 1.03
CA ASP A 358 36.00 -1.72 1.43
C ASP A 358 34.99 -1.21 2.50
N PHE A 359 34.89 0.10 2.74
CA PHE A 359 33.93 0.67 3.71
C PHE A 359 32.48 0.25 3.43
N HIS A 360 32.16 0.01 2.16
CA HIS A 360 30.84 -0.43 1.73
C HIS A 360 30.46 -1.81 2.29
N LEU A 361 31.42 -2.63 2.73
CA LEU A 361 31.16 -3.91 3.37
C LEU A 361 30.62 -3.75 4.81
N GLU A 362 30.80 -2.58 5.42
CA GLU A 362 30.24 -2.26 6.75
C GLU A 362 28.72 -1.98 6.68
N PHE A 363 28.16 -1.79 5.47
CA PHE A 363 26.78 -1.37 5.24
C PHE A 363 25.89 -2.52 4.75
N VAL A 364 25.80 -3.56 5.57
CA VAL A 364 25.06 -4.79 5.25
C VAL A 364 23.55 -4.54 5.14
N SER A 365 23.00 -3.68 5.99
CA SER A 365 21.56 -3.43 6.09
C SER A 365 21.09 -2.27 5.22
N LEU A 366 22.01 -1.44 4.70
CA LEU A 366 21.67 -0.19 4.01
C LEU A 366 20.74 -0.40 2.81
N GLU A 367 21.04 -1.36 1.94
CA GLU A 367 20.20 -1.60 0.75
C GLU A 367 18.81 -2.14 1.11
N ALA A 368 18.70 -3.00 2.12
CA ALA A 368 17.41 -3.47 2.60
C ALA A 368 16.61 -2.32 3.23
N ALA A 369 17.28 -1.46 4.01
CA ALA A 369 16.66 -0.31 4.65
C ALA A 369 16.08 0.70 3.65
N THR A 370 16.71 0.90 2.48
CA THR A 370 16.14 1.78 1.43
C THR A 370 14.78 1.34 0.88
N LYS A 371 14.39 0.08 1.12
CA LYS A 371 13.11 -0.48 0.64
C LYS A 371 11.99 -0.36 1.69
N ILE A 372 12.32 0.08 2.91
CA ILE A 372 11.39 0.20 4.03
C ILE A 372 10.92 1.65 4.12
N GLN A 373 9.60 1.84 4.20
CA GLN A 373 8.99 3.16 4.38
C GLN A 373 8.55 3.32 5.84
N LEU A 374 8.99 4.38 6.51
CA LEU A 374 8.63 4.67 7.91
C LEU A 374 7.12 4.87 8.08
N LYS A 375 6.45 5.39 7.04
CA LYS A 375 4.99 5.53 7.03
C LYS A 375 4.28 4.18 7.07
N SER A 376 4.71 3.22 6.24
CA SER A 376 4.16 1.85 6.26
C SER A 376 4.38 1.20 7.63
N LEU A 377 5.55 1.42 8.24
CA LEU A 377 5.79 0.91 9.60
C LEU A 377 4.85 1.53 10.64
N ALA A 378 4.50 2.81 10.51
CA ALA A 378 3.52 3.45 11.38
C ALA A 378 2.12 2.85 11.19
N GLU A 379 1.70 2.58 9.95
CA GLU A 379 0.42 1.95 9.64
C GLU A 379 0.34 0.52 10.19
N GLU A 380 1.40 -0.28 10.04
CA GLU A 380 1.52 -1.62 10.60
C GLU A 380 1.46 -1.61 12.14
N MET A 381 2.20 -0.71 12.79
CA MET A 381 2.16 -0.56 14.26
C MET A 381 0.74 -0.24 14.74
N GLN A 382 0.04 0.67 14.06
CA GLN A 382 -1.34 1.02 14.38
C GLN A 382 -2.30 -0.15 14.15
N ALA A 383 -2.10 -0.94 13.10
CA ALA A 383 -2.90 -2.13 12.84
C ALA A 383 -2.74 -3.17 13.96
N ILE A 384 -1.52 -3.40 14.44
CA ILE A 384 -1.23 -4.32 15.56
C ILE A 384 -1.92 -3.83 16.85
N ILE A 385 -1.77 -2.55 17.21
CA ILE A 385 -2.39 -1.98 18.41
C ILE A 385 -3.93 -2.09 18.34
N LYS A 386 -4.52 -1.67 17.21
CA LYS A 386 -5.97 -1.75 17.01
C LYS A 386 -6.49 -3.18 16.98
N GLY A 387 -5.72 -4.10 16.41
CA GLY A 387 -6.02 -5.53 16.43
C GLY A 387 -6.13 -6.03 17.86
N LEU A 388 -5.10 -5.78 18.69
CA LEU A 388 -5.11 -6.18 20.11
C LEU A 388 -6.23 -5.51 20.91
N GLU A 389 -6.57 -4.25 20.61
CA GLU A 389 -7.71 -3.56 21.23
C GLU A 389 -9.04 -4.28 20.93
N LYS A 390 -9.27 -4.69 19.67
CA LYS A 390 -10.46 -5.46 19.29
C LYS A 390 -10.52 -6.82 19.98
N VAL A 391 -9.39 -7.49 20.14
CA VAL A 391 -9.28 -8.75 20.89
C VAL A 391 -9.73 -8.55 22.34
N LYS A 392 -9.26 -7.48 23.00
CA LYS A 392 -9.69 -7.13 24.36
C LYS A 392 -11.18 -6.80 24.45
N GLN A 393 -11.70 -6.05 23.48
CA GLN A 393 -13.13 -5.71 23.43
C GLN A 393 -14.00 -6.97 23.30
N GLU A 394 -13.63 -7.94 22.46
CA GLU A 394 -14.39 -9.20 22.34
C GLU A 394 -14.29 -10.06 23.60
N LEU A 395 -13.16 -10.03 24.33
CA LEU A 395 -13.04 -10.71 25.62
C LEU A 395 -14.09 -10.20 26.61
N VAL A 396 -14.24 -8.87 26.71
CA VAL A 396 -15.24 -8.22 27.58
C VAL A 396 -16.66 -8.50 27.09
N ALA A 397 -16.90 -8.41 25.78
CA ALA A 397 -18.21 -8.70 25.22
C ALA A 397 -18.66 -10.16 25.46
N SER A 398 -17.69 -11.09 25.51
CA SER A 398 -17.95 -12.53 25.69
C SER A 398 -18.35 -12.92 27.11
N GLU A 399 -18.26 -12.02 28.09
CA GLU A 399 -18.62 -12.34 29.48
C GLU A 399 -20.09 -12.74 29.66
N ASN A 400 -20.96 -12.25 28.78
CA ASN A 400 -22.41 -12.50 28.84
C ASN A 400 -22.87 -13.63 27.91
N ASP A 401 -21.94 -14.36 27.27
CA ASP A 401 -22.29 -15.40 26.29
C ASP A 401 -22.68 -16.74 26.92
N GLY A 402 -22.48 -16.89 28.24
CA GLY A 402 -22.67 -18.17 28.93
C GLY A 402 -21.60 -19.22 28.59
N PRO A 403 -21.85 -20.50 28.92
CA PRO A 403 -20.83 -21.55 28.90
C PRO A 403 -20.22 -21.84 27.52
N VAL A 404 -20.93 -21.50 26.44
CA VAL A 404 -20.46 -21.72 25.05
C VAL A 404 -19.14 -21.01 24.75
N SER A 405 -18.84 -19.91 25.46
CA SER A 405 -17.63 -19.12 25.25
C SER A 405 -16.58 -19.27 26.37
N ASP A 406 -16.74 -20.22 27.30
CA ASP A 406 -15.82 -20.35 28.43
C ASP A 406 -14.39 -20.71 27.98
N VAL A 407 -14.27 -21.69 27.08
CA VAL A 407 -12.98 -22.10 26.50
C VAL A 407 -12.38 -20.93 25.71
N PHE A 408 -13.19 -20.28 24.87
CA PHE A 408 -12.77 -19.11 24.09
C PHE A 408 -12.19 -18.01 24.98
N ARG A 409 -12.92 -17.62 26.04
CA ARG A 409 -12.48 -16.58 26.98
C ARG A 409 -11.20 -16.95 27.71
N LYS A 410 -11.06 -18.21 28.13
CA LYS A 410 -9.85 -18.69 28.81
C LYS A 410 -8.64 -18.57 27.89
N THR A 411 -8.70 -19.16 26.69
CA THR A 411 -7.62 -19.11 25.72
C THR A 411 -7.32 -17.66 25.29
N LEU A 412 -8.34 -16.81 25.19
CA LEU A 412 -8.20 -15.41 24.80
C LEU A 412 -7.48 -14.58 25.87
N LYS A 413 -7.75 -14.82 27.15
CA LYS A 413 -7.02 -14.18 28.26
C LYS A 413 -5.54 -14.53 28.24
N GLU A 414 -5.22 -15.81 28.04
CA GLU A 414 -3.83 -16.28 27.94
C GLU A 414 -3.11 -15.62 26.76
N PHE A 415 -3.75 -15.59 25.59
CA PHE A 415 -3.22 -14.89 24.42
C PHE A 415 -3.01 -13.39 24.65
N ILE A 416 -3.99 -12.68 25.22
CA ILE A 416 -3.90 -11.24 25.49
C ILE A 416 -2.70 -10.94 26.39
N SER A 417 -2.49 -11.71 27.46
CA SER A 417 -1.37 -11.48 28.38
C SER A 417 -0.01 -11.54 27.67
N VAL A 418 0.17 -12.49 26.74
CA VAL A 418 1.39 -12.61 25.94
C VAL A 418 1.48 -11.48 24.92
N ALA A 419 0.38 -11.22 24.20
CA ALA A 419 0.33 -10.22 23.14
C ALA A 419 0.57 -8.80 23.66
N GLU A 420 0.06 -8.45 24.84
CA GLU A 420 0.33 -7.15 25.49
C GLU A 420 1.81 -6.96 25.78
N THR A 421 2.45 -7.98 26.35
CA THR A 421 3.89 -7.94 26.66
C THR A 421 4.72 -7.73 25.40
N GLU A 422 4.40 -8.47 24.33
CA GLU A 422 5.03 -8.35 23.03
C GLU A 422 4.81 -6.97 22.40
N VAL A 423 3.57 -6.45 22.43
CA VAL A 423 3.24 -5.13 21.87
C VAL A 423 3.92 -4.00 22.63
N VAL A 424 4.07 -4.09 23.96
CA VAL A 424 4.82 -3.11 24.76
C VAL A 424 6.29 -3.08 24.34
N SER A 425 6.92 -4.26 24.28
CA SER A 425 8.32 -4.39 23.81
C SER A 425 8.49 -3.83 22.39
N LEU A 426 7.55 -4.15 21.50
CA LEU A 426 7.54 -3.69 20.12
C LEU A 426 7.36 -2.18 19.99
N THR A 427 6.49 -1.57 20.81
CA THR A 427 6.27 -0.12 20.85
C THR A 427 7.55 0.63 21.24
N ASN A 428 8.29 0.09 22.22
CA ASN A 428 9.58 0.65 22.64
C ASN A 428 10.61 0.58 21.51
N LEU A 429 10.71 -0.58 20.84
CA LEU A 429 11.60 -0.75 19.68
C LEU A 429 11.23 0.22 18.55
N TYR A 430 9.95 0.30 18.17
CA TYR A 430 9.45 1.24 17.15
C TYR A 430 9.83 2.69 17.46
N SER A 431 9.60 3.12 18.71
CA SER A 431 9.91 4.48 19.16
C SER A 431 11.43 4.78 19.15
N MET A 432 12.26 3.80 19.51
CA MET A 432 13.71 3.92 19.41
C MET A 432 14.16 4.02 17.95
N VAL A 433 13.62 3.18 17.07
CA VAL A 433 13.96 3.16 15.63
C VAL A 433 13.59 4.48 14.96
N GLY A 434 12.41 5.03 15.24
CA GLY A 434 12.02 6.36 14.74
C GLY A 434 13.01 7.45 15.14
N ARG A 435 13.42 7.48 16.41
CA ARG A 435 14.44 8.42 16.89
C ARG A 435 15.81 8.22 16.22
N ASN A 436 16.22 6.97 15.99
CA ASN A 436 17.49 6.67 15.34
C ASN A 436 17.48 7.08 13.86
N ALA A 437 16.34 6.93 13.18
CA ALA A 437 16.14 7.36 11.81
C ALA A 437 16.23 8.89 11.68
N ASP A 438 15.54 9.64 12.54
CA ASP A 438 15.64 11.11 12.58
C ASP A 438 17.07 11.56 12.93
N ALA A 439 17.69 10.90 13.91
CA ALA A 439 19.04 11.23 14.34
C ALA A 439 20.09 10.91 13.26
N LEU A 440 19.81 10.01 12.32
CA LEU A 440 20.66 9.79 11.15
C LEU A 440 20.63 10.97 10.18
N ALA A 441 19.45 11.52 9.89
CA ALA A 441 19.34 12.74 9.07
C ALA A 441 20.05 13.92 9.73
N LEU A 442 19.81 14.14 11.03
CA LEU A 442 20.48 15.18 11.81
C LEU A 442 22.01 15.00 11.85
N TYR A 443 22.48 13.76 11.90
CA TYR A 443 23.91 13.45 11.89
C TYR A 443 24.63 13.92 10.61
N PHE A 444 23.94 13.95 9.47
CA PHE A 444 24.45 14.54 8.22
C PHE A 444 24.12 16.03 8.06
N GLY A 445 23.56 16.67 9.09
CA GLY A 445 23.14 18.07 9.03
C GLY A 445 21.92 18.32 8.15
N GLU A 446 21.10 17.27 7.93
CA GLU A 446 19.82 17.38 7.23
C GLU A 446 18.64 17.50 8.20
N ASP A 447 17.57 18.11 7.72
CA ASP A 447 16.31 18.23 8.46
C ASP A 447 15.45 16.98 8.17
N PRO A 448 15.10 16.16 9.17
CA PRO A 448 14.29 14.95 8.98
C PRO A 448 12.94 15.21 8.29
N ALA A 449 12.36 16.41 8.44
CA ALA A 449 11.10 16.77 7.78
C ALA A 449 11.27 17.01 6.28
N ARG A 450 12.47 17.38 5.83
CA ARG A 450 12.78 17.70 4.43
C ARG A 450 13.58 16.62 3.72
N CYS A 451 14.39 15.89 4.47
CA CYS A 451 15.22 14.78 4.00
C CYS A 451 14.98 13.59 4.94
N PRO A 452 13.88 12.85 4.73
CA PRO A 452 13.53 11.74 5.59
C PRO A 452 14.53 10.58 5.43
N PHE A 453 14.45 9.63 6.35
CA PHE A 453 15.33 8.46 6.41
C PHE A 453 15.52 7.75 5.06
N GLU A 454 14.45 7.58 4.29
CA GLU A 454 14.45 6.93 2.99
C GLU A 454 15.32 7.70 1.98
N GLN A 455 15.27 9.02 2.01
CA GLN A 455 16.11 9.85 1.14
C GLN A 455 17.57 9.79 1.57
N VAL A 456 17.85 9.88 2.88
CA VAL A 456 19.22 9.79 3.42
C VAL A 456 19.87 8.47 3.04
N THR A 457 19.17 7.35 3.29
CA THR A 457 19.68 6.01 2.98
C THR A 457 19.81 5.78 1.47
N ALA A 458 18.89 6.30 0.66
CA ALA A 458 18.99 6.22 -0.81
C ALA A 458 20.19 7.00 -1.35
N THR A 459 20.42 8.23 -0.87
CA THR A 459 21.59 9.02 -1.27
C THR A 459 22.90 8.33 -0.88
N LEU A 460 22.98 7.77 0.33
CA LEU A 460 24.15 6.99 0.78
C LEU A 460 24.38 5.74 -0.06
N LEU A 461 23.33 4.97 -0.36
CA LEU A 461 23.43 3.77 -1.20
C LEU A 461 23.90 4.13 -2.62
N ASN A 462 23.39 5.23 -3.18
CA ASN A 462 23.83 5.72 -4.49
C ASN A 462 25.30 6.15 -4.45
N PHE A 463 25.73 6.87 -3.41
CA PHE A 463 27.14 7.21 -3.22
C PHE A 463 28.02 5.96 -3.16
N VAL A 464 27.64 4.94 -2.38
CA VAL A 464 28.36 3.68 -2.27
C VAL A 464 28.49 3.00 -3.63
N ARG A 465 27.41 2.91 -4.40
CA ARG A 465 27.40 2.32 -5.75
C ARG A 465 28.31 3.08 -6.71
N LEU A 466 28.25 4.41 -6.71
CA LEU A 466 29.10 5.26 -7.56
C LEU A 466 30.59 5.13 -7.17
N PHE A 467 30.90 5.09 -5.88
CA PHE A 467 32.25 4.92 -5.37
C PHE A 467 32.82 3.56 -5.82
N ARG A 468 32.07 2.47 -5.61
CA ARG A 468 32.48 1.12 -6.02
C ARG A 468 32.73 1.04 -7.51
N LYS A 469 31.79 1.56 -8.32
CA LYS A 469 31.94 1.61 -9.77
C LYS A 469 33.21 2.34 -10.20
N ALA A 470 33.48 3.53 -9.65
CA ALA A 470 34.68 4.30 -9.97
C ALA A 470 35.97 3.58 -9.53
N HIS A 471 35.93 2.86 -8.42
CA HIS A 471 37.08 2.05 -7.98
C HIS A 471 37.35 0.88 -8.93
N GLU A 472 36.31 0.13 -9.32
CA GLU A 472 36.41 -0.98 -10.27
C GLU A 472 36.91 -0.50 -11.65
N GLU A 473 36.41 0.65 -12.13
CA GLU A 473 36.87 1.29 -13.38
C GLU A 473 38.35 1.68 -13.31
N ASN A 474 38.82 2.21 -12.18
CA ASN A 474 40.24 2.50 -11.95
C ASN A 474 41.11 1.24 -11.97
N VAL A 475 40.67 0.15 -11.34
CA VAL A 475 41.41 -1.12 -11.32
C VAL A 475 41.56 -1.66 -12.75
N LYS A 476 40.46 -1.69 -13.51
CA LYS A 476 40.47 -2.11 -14.92
C LYS A 476 41.40 -1.23 -15.77
N GLN A 477 41.37 0.09 -15.58
CA GLN A 477 42.24 0.99 -16.33
C GLN A 477 43.72 0.76 -15.98
N ALA A 478 44.06 0.58 -14.70
CA ALA A 478 45.42 0.30 -14.27
C ALA A 478 45.95 -1.04 -14.84
N GLU A 479 45.10 -2.07 -14.91
CA GLU A 479 45.45 -3.34 -15.56
C GLU A 479 45.69 -3.19 -17.06
N LEU A 480 44.88 -2.40 -17.77
CA LEU A 480 45.06 -2.11 -19.18
C LEU A 480 46.35 -1.35 -19.44
N ASP A 481 46.65 -0.34 -18.63
CA ASP A 481 47.87 0.45 -18.73
C ASP A 481 49.11 -0.41 -18.46
N ARG A 482 49.06 -1.30 -17.46
CA ARG A 482 50.13 -2.28 -17.18
C ARG A 482 50.37 -3.22 -18.37
N LYS A 483 49.30 -3.81 -18.94
CA LYS A 483 49.40 -4.68 -20.12
C LYS A 483 49.96 -3.96 -21.34
N LYS A 484 49.61 -2.68 -21.53
CA LYS A 484 50.14 -1.86 -22.61
C LYS A 484 51.63 -1.56 -22.41
N ALA A 485 52.04 -1.18 -21.20
CA ALA A 485 53.44 -0.92 -20.87
C ALA A 485 54.31 -2.18 -21.01
N GLU A 486 53.80 -3.36 -20.62
CA GLU A 486 54.48 -4.64 -20.80
C GLU A 486 54.70 -4.97 -22.27
N LYS A 487 53.67 -4.80 -23.12
CA LYS A 487 53.79 -4.99 -24.57
C LYS A 487 54.77 -4.02 -25.21
N GLU A 488 54.74 -2.74 -24.81
CA GLU A 488 55.68 -1.74 -25.30
C GLU A 488 57.12 -2.08 -24.89
N ALA A 489 57.34 -2.49 -23.64
CA ALA A 489 58.64 -2.94 -23.17
C ALA A 489 59.15 -4.20 -23.89
N GLU A 490 58.27 -5.16 -24.21
CA GLU A 490 58.61 -6.35 -24.99
C GLU A 490 58.98 -5.99 -26.44
N MET A 491 58.21 -5.11 -27.09
CA MET A 491 58.52 -4.62 -28.43
C MET A 491 59.86 -3.88 -28.48
N GLU A 492 60.16 -3.03 -27.49
CA GLU A 492 61.44 -2.32 -27.42
C GLU A 492 62.62 -3.28 -27.16
N LYS A 493 62.45 -4.29 -26.30
CA LYS A 493 63.46 -5.36 -26.12
C LYS A 493 63.68 -6.17 -27.40
N ALA A 494 62.61 -6.49 -28.15
CA ALA A 494 62.71 -7.20 -29.42
C ALA A 494 63.43 -6.36 -30.49
N LYS A 495 63.13 -5.06 -30.59
CA LYS A 495 63.85 -4.12 -31.47
C LYS A 495 65.34 -4.03 -31.12
N ALA A 496 65.67 -3.82 -29.84
CA ALA A 496 67.05 -3.74 -29.37
C ALA A 496 67.85 -5.02 -29.64
N THR A 497 67.22 -6.19 -29.50
CA THR A 497 67.86 -7.49 -29.80
C THR A 497 68.11 -7.68 -31.30
N ASN A 498 67.18 -7.23 -32.15
CA ASN A 498 67.35 -7.26 -33.61
C ASN A 498 68.44 -6.28 -34.10
N LEU A 499 68.57 -5.11 -33.48
CA LEU A 499 69.66 -4.15 -33.76
C LEU A 499 71.04 -4.73 -33.39
N LYS A 500 71.17 -5.38 -32.23
CA LYS A 500 72.41 -6.06 -31.82
C LYS A 500 72.81 -7.21 -32.76
N ARG A 501 71.84 -7.97 -33.29
CA ARG A 501 72.10 -9.04 -34.27
C ARG A 501 72.54 -8.51 -35.64
N LYS A 502 72.13 -7.30 -36.03
CA LYS A 502 72.53 -6.67 -37.30
C LYS A 502 73.89 -5.99 -37.25
N GLY A 503 74.38 -5.57 -36.08
CA GLY A 503 75.72 -4.99 -35.90
C GLY A 503 76.83 -6.01 -35.62
N ALA A 504 76.50 -7.29 -35.49
CA ALA A 504 77.46 -8.39 -35.29
C ALA A 504 77.66 -9.25 -36.57
N LYS A 505 77.09 -8.83 -37.69
CA LYS A 505 77.42 -9.26 -39.05
C LYS A 505 78.11 -8.09 -39.73
#